data_AF-A0A9R1AGG1-F1
#
_entry.id   AF-A0A9R1AGG1-F1
#
_cell.length_a   1.000
_cell.length_b   1.000
_cell.length_c   1.000
_cell.angle_alpha   90.00
_cell.angle_beta   90.00
_cell.angle_gamma   90.00
#
_symmetry.space_group_name_H-M   'P 1'
#
loop_
_entity.id
_entity.type
_entity.pdbx_description
1 polymer ?
#
loop_
_entity_poly.entity_id
_entity_poly.type
_entity_poly.pdbx_seq_one_letter_code
_entity_poly.pdbx_strand_id
1 'polypeptide(L)'
;MACPHISGIVALLKSVHPDWSPAALKSALMTTAHTMDRNGVPIEANGKRAKIADPFDYGAGSVNPTKAADPGLIYDISASDYLEFFNCPQGFGSNNNCTPPDLNLPSIAIPGLKTSVTVVRTVTNVGQPNAVYKAFMEPPPGVKMAVEPAVLVFSNARRVQSFKVTFRATRRIQGSYTFGSLAWHDGGAHLVRIPIAVRVVIEELYSDAS
;
A
#
# COMPACT_ATOMS: atom_id res chain seq x y z
N MET A 1 2.55 21.94 9.31
CA MET A 1 1.29 21.81 10.07
C MET A 1 0.61 20.44 9.96
N ALA A 2 0.77 19.65 8.88
CA ALA A 2 0.13 18.32 8.77
C ALA A 2 0.71 17.26 9.73
N CYS A 3 2.03 17.20 9.91
CA CYS A 3 2.69 16.23 10.80
C CYS A 3 2.10 16.16 12.22
N PRO A 4 1.96 17.27 12.98
CA PRO A 4 1.41 17.20 14.33
C PRO A 4 -0.05 16.75 14.40
N HIS A 5 -0.85 16.94 13.34
CA HIS A 5 -2.22 16.39 13.27
C HIS A 5 -2.17 14.86 13.22
N ILE A 6 -1.33 14.30 12.35
CA ILE A 6 -1.14 12.86 12.25
C ILE A 6 -0.58 12.30 13.56
N SER A 7 0.39 12.97 14.20
CA SER A 7 0.91 12.55 15.51
C SER A 7 -0.18 12.50 16.59
N GLY A 8 -1.05 13.51 16.65
CA GLY A 8 -2.18 13.52 17.59
C GLY A 8 -3.19 12.40 17.34
N ILE A 9 -3.50 12.13 16.06
CA ILE A 9 -4.39 11.02 15.69
C ILE A 9 -3.76 9.68 16.06
N VAL A 10 -2.46 9.47 15.77
CA VAL A 10 -1.74 8.25 16.13
C VAL A 10 -1.74 8.03 17.64
N ALA A 11 -1.57 9.09 18.44
CA ALA A 11 -1.63 9.00 19.90
C ALA A 11 -3.01 8.52 20.40
N LEU A 12 -4.09 9.01 19.79
CA LEU A 12 -5.46 8.55 20.09
C LEU A 12 -5.70 7.11 19.62
N LEU A 13 -5.24 6.73 18.43
CA LEU A 13 -5.36 5.36 17.95
C LEU A 13 -4.58 4.38 18.83
N LYS A 14 -3.40 4.79 19.33
CA LYS A 14 -2.60 3.97 20.25
C LYS A 14 -3.26 3.81 21.63
N SER A 15 -4.09 4.77 22.08
CA SER A 15 -4.86 4.59 23.31
C SER A 15 -6.04 3.63 23.14
N VAL A 16 -6.65 3.59 21.95
CA VAL A 16 -7.72 2.64 21.60
C VAL A 16 -7.17 1.23 21.34
N HIS A 17 -5.99 1.14 20.70
CA HIS A 17 -5.31 -0.10 20.35
C HIS A 17 -3.89 -0.17 20.95
N PRO A 18 -3.75 -0.44 22.26
CA PRO A 18 -2.46 -0.40 22.94
C PRO A 18 -1.44 -1.42 22.44
N ASP A 19 -1.89 -2.51 21.84
CA ASP A 19 -1.10 -3.63 21.33
C ASP A 19 -0.60 -3.40 19.89
N TRP A 20 -1.20 -2.48 19.13
CA TRP A 20 -0.83 -2.27 17.74
C TRP A 20 0.61 -1.75 17.58
N SER A 21 1.33 -2.33 16.62
CA SER A 21 2.65 -1.86 16.23
C SER A 21 2.58 -0.47 15.57
N PRO A 22 3.71 0.26 15.48
CA PRO A 22 3.77 1.48 14.67
C PRO A 22 3.37 1.26 13.21
N ALA A 23 3.67 0.08 12.65
CA ALA A 23 3.30 -0.28 11.29
C ALA A 23 1.79 -0.53 11.15
N ALA A 24 1.16 -1.20 12.12
CA ALA A 24 -0.28 -1.39 12.19
C ALA A 24 -1.04 -0.05 12.21
N LEU A 25 -0.57 0.91 13.03
CA LEU A 25 -1.15 2.26 13.10
C LEU A 25 -1.00 3.02 11.77
N LYS A 26 0.19 2.97 11.17
CA LYS A 26 0.42 3.54 9.83
C LYS A 26 -0.50 2.90 8.80
N SER A 27 -0.65 1.57 8.84
CA SER A 27 -1.54 0.84 7.94
C SER A 27 -2.97 1.30 8.11
N ALA A 28 -3.50 1.37 9.33
CA ALA A 28 -4.87 1.77 9.60
C ALA A 28 -5.17 3.17 9.06
N LEU A 29 -4.24 4.12 9.22
CA LEU A 29 -4.38 5.47 8.67
C LEU A 29 -4.36 5.48 7.14
N MET A 30 -3.46 4.71 6.52
CA MET A 30 -3.32 4.69 5.07
C MET A 30 -4.49 3.98 4.38
N THR A 31 -4.92 2.83 4.90
CA THR A 31 -5.93 2.00 4.23
C THR A 31 -7.34 2.57 4.31
N THR A 32 -7.58 3.48 5.25
CA THR A 32 -8.88 4.13 5.49
C THR A 32 -8.93 5.58 5.00
N ALA A 33 -7.85 6.07 4.40
CA ALA A 33 -7.76 7.42 3.88
C ALA A 33 -8.71 7.65 2.68
N HIS A 34 -9.18 8.89 2.54
CA HIS A 34 -10.04 9.33 1.45
C HIS A 34 -9.23 9.94 0.31
N THR A 35 -9.59 9.61 -0.92
CA THR A 35 -9.04 10.25 -2.13
C THR A 35 -10.01 11.24 -2.78
N MET A 36 -11.19 11.41 -2.20
CA MET A 36 -12.21 12.35 -2.65
C MET A 36 -12.33 13.51 -1.66
N ASP A 37 -12.71 14.67 -2.17
CA ASP A 37 -13.04 15.85 -1.39
C ASP A 37 -14.47 15.75 -0.81
N ARG A 38 -14.94 16.85 -0.19
CA ARG A 38 -16.28 16.92 0.41
C ARG A 38 -17.42 16.83 -0.62
N ASN A 39 -17.15 17.17 -1.88
CA ASN A 39 -18.11 17.13 -2.98
C ASN A 39 -18.11 15.77 -3.70
N GLY A 40 -17.25 14.84 -3.29
CA GLY A 40 -17.09 13.54 -3.93
C GLY A 40 -16.26 13.59 -5.20
N VAL A 41 -15.51 14.67 -5.44
CA VAL A 41 -14.57 14.75 -6.57
C VAL A 41 -13.15 14.39 -6.12
N PRO A 42 -12.29 13.87 -7.02
CA PRO A 42 -10.91 13.57 -6.68
C PRO A 42 -10.19 14.78 -6.09
N ILE A 43 -9.38 14.56 -5.05
CA ILE A 43 -8.56 15.61 -4.44
C ILE A 43 -7.66 16.24 -5.52
N GLU A 44 -7.52 17.56 -5.51
CA GLU A 44 -6.65 18.29 -6.42
C GLU A 44 -5.34 18.69 -5.75
N ALA A 45 -4.24 18.66 -6.51
CA ALA A 45 -2.94 19.16 -6.09
C ALA A 45 -2.79 20.61 -6.54
N ASN A 46 -2.71 21.52 -5.57
CA ASN A 46 -2.52 22.95 -5.82
C ASN A 46 -1.03 23.29 -5.95
N GLY A 47 -0.42 22.83 -7.05
CA GLY A 47 0.96 23.15 -7.43
C GLY A 47 1.06 24.34 -8.38
N LYS A 48 2.15 24.41 -9.17
CA LYS A 48 2.30 25.43 -10.24
C LYS A 48 1.16 25.41 -11.27
N ARG A 49 0.53 24.25 -11.44
CA ARG A 49 -0.71 24.05 -12.20
C ARG A 49 -1.60 23.14 -11.38
N ALA A 50 -2.88 23.49 -11.25
CA ALA A 50 -3.86 22.60 -10.67
C ALA A 50 -3.95 21.32 -11.51
N LYS A 51 -3.89 20.18 -10.84
CA LYS A 51 -4.10 18.85 -11.41
C LYS A 51 -4.87 18.00 -10.42
N ILE A 52 -5.48 16.92 -10.89
CA ILE A 52 -5.93 15.85 -10.00
C ILE A 52 -4.71 15.33 -9.26
N ALA A 53 -4.79 15.27 -7.93
CA ALA A 53 -3.72 14.78 -7.09
C ALA A 53 -3.56 13.28 -7.30
N ASP A 54 -2.31 12.84 -7.36
CA ASP A 54 -1.94 11.44 -7.48
C ASP A 54 -1.28 10.95 -6.18
N PRO A 55 -1.03 9.63 -6.04
CA PRO A 55 -0.36 9.08 -4.86
C PRO A 55 0.99 9.69 -4.51
N PHE A 56 1.69 10.39 -5.42
CA PHE A 56 2.90 11.12 -5.05
C PHE A 56 2.61 12.49 -4.43
N ASP A 57 1.43 13.04 -4.61
CA ASP A 57 1.01 14.28 -3.96
C ASP A 57 0.46 14.03 -2.54
N TYR A 58 -0.39 13.00 -2.35
CA TYR A 58 -1.09 12.75 -1.07
C TYR A 58 -0.81 11.38 -0.42
N GLY A 59 0.02 10.53 -1.02
CA GLY A 59 0.22 9.16 -0.55
C GLY A 59 -1.04 8.30 -0.71
N ALA A 60 -1.62 7.87 0.41
CA ALA A 60 -2.86 7.10 0.42
C ALA A 60 -4.13 7.97 0.34
N GLY A 61 -4.04 9.26 0.70
CA GLY A 61 -5.14 10.21 0.71
C GLY A 61 -5.20 11.05 1.98
N SER A 62 -6.33 11.74 2.17
CA SER A 62 -6.66 12.51 3.37
C SER A 62 -7.07 11.58 4.51
N VAL A 63 -6.57 11.85 5.72
CA VAL A 63 -6.79 11.00 6.89
C VAL A 63 -8.26 10.92 7.30
N ASN A 64 -8.70 9.73 7.72
CA ASN A 64 -10.01 9.51 8.33
C ASN A 64 -9.84 8.84 9.72
N PRO A 65 -9.75 9.63 10.81
CA PRO A 65 -9.50 9.10 12.15
C PRO A 65 -10.56 8.08 12.60
N THR A 66 -11.83 8.34 12.27
CA THR A 66 -12.95 7.49 12.68
C THR A 66 -12.88 6.11 12.04
N LYS A 67 -12.58 6.03 10.73
CA LYS A 67 -12.39 4.74 10.06
C LYS A 67 -11.07 4.07 10.46
N ALA A 68 -10.01 4.83 10.73
CA ALA A 68 -8.73 4.28 11.16
C ALA A 68 -8.81 3.59 12.54
N ALA A 69 -9.80 3.92 13.36
CA ALA A 69 -10.05 3.22 14.63
C ALA A 69 -10.59 1.80 14.43
N ASP A 70 -11.24 1.50 13.31
CA ASP A 70 -11.66 0.14 12.94
C ASP A 70 -11.42 -0.09 11.43
N PRO A 71 -10.16 -0.38 11.04
CA PRO A 71 -9.79 -0.49 9.64
C PRO A 71 -10.17 -1.83 9.01
N GLY A 72 -10.61 -2.83 9.80
CA GLY A 72 -10.85 -4.20 9.36
C GLY A 72 -9.57 -5.01 9.13
N LEU A 73 -8.72 -4.60 8.17
CA LEU A 73 -7.43 -5.24 7.88
C LEU A 73 -6.26 -4.27 8.03
N ILE A 74 -5.13 -4.79 8.48
CA ILE A 74 -3.85 -4.07 8.56
C ILE A 74 -2.72 -4.82 7.85
N TYR A 75 -1.78 -4.05 7.31
CA TYR A 75 -0.50 -4.51 6.78
C TYR A 75 0.56 -4.28 7.86
N ASP A 76 0.79 -5.30 8.68
CA ASP A 76 1.77 -5.24 9.76
C ASP A 76 3.15 -5.71 9.28
N ILE A 77 4.20 -5.16 9.87
CA ILE A 77 5.58 -5.51 9.57
C ILE A 77 6.45 -5.29 10.81
N SER A 78 7.37 -6.23 11.06
CA SER A 78 8.23 -6.21 12.24
C SER A 78 9.48 -5.35 12.02
N ALA A 79 10.14 -4.94 13.11
CA ALA A 79 11.40 -4.20 13.02
C ALA A 79 12.52 -5.02 12.35
N SER A 80 12.53 -6.35 12.55
CA SER A 80 13.49 -7.25 11.91
C SER A 80 13.36 -7.27 10.39
N ASP A 81 12.14 -7.19 9.85
CA ASP A 81 11.94 -7.17 8.39
C ASP A 81 12.57 -5.93 7.75
N TYR A 82 12.52 -4.77 8.44
CA TYR A 82 13.23 -3.58 8.00
C TYR A 82 14.75 -3.75 8.07
N LEU A 83 15.27 -4.35 9.14
CA LEU A 83 16.72 -4.59 9.28
C LEU A 83 17.23 -5.54 8.19
N GLU A 84 16.49 -6.61 7.90
CA GLU A 84 16.79 -7.51 6.78
C GLU A 84 16.81 -6.78 5.44
N PHE A 85 15.83 -5.90 5.20
CA PHE A 85 15.80 -5.06 4.01
C PHE A 85 17.00 -4.12 3.90
N PHE A 86 17.42 -3.46 4.98
CA PHE A 86 18.54 -2.51 4.97
C PHE A 86 19.91 -3.18 4.91
N ASN A 87 20.05 -4.37 5.49
CA ASN A 87 21.32 -5.11 5.51
C ASN A 87 21.64 -5.76 4.15
N CYS A 88 20.62 -5.93 3.29
CA CYS A 88 20.72 -6.59 2.00
C CYS A 88 21.60 -5.84 0.97
N PRO A 89 21.41 -4.53 0.71
CA PRO A 89 22.20 -3.77 -0.25
C PRO A 89 23.61 -3.45 0.26
N GLN A 90 23.81 -3.48 1.59
CA GLN A 90 25.08 -3.12 2.22
C GLN A 90 26.02 -4.32 2.41
N GLY A 91 25.61 -5.55 2.06
CA GLY A 91 26.47 -6.73 2.13
C GLY A 91 26.83 -7.20 3.55
N PHE A 92 26.10 -6.73 4.59
CA PHE A 92 26.33 -7.12 5.99
C PHE A 92 25.66 -8.46 6.37
N GLY A 93 24.92 -9.10 5.45
CA GLY A 93 24.36 -10.43 5.63
C GLY A 93 25.39 -11.53 5.34
N SER A 94 25.50 -12.53 6.22
CA SER A 94 26.48 -13.62 6.18
C SER A 94 26.36 -14.60 5.01
N ASN A 95 25.58 -14.30 3.97
CA ASN A 95 25.47 -15.11 2.75
C ASN A 95 25.32 -14.19 1.53
N ASN A 96 26.26 -14.32 0.59
CA ASN A 96 26.48 -13.47 -0.60
C ASN A 96 25.34 -13.47 -1.65
N ASN A 97 24.08 -13.71 -1.28
CA ASN A 97 22.96 -13.80 -2.20
C ASN A 97 21.68 -13.22 -1.59
N CYS A 98 21.77 -11.99 -1.06
CA CYS A 98 20.62 -11.33 -0.47
C CYS A 98 19.76 -10.66 -1.58
N THR A 99 18.57 -11.20 -1.81
CA THR A 99 17.54 -10.51 -2.59
C THR A 99 16.72 -9.66 -1.62
N PRO A 100 16.62 -8.33 -1.77
CA PRO A 100 15.95 -7.49 -0.80
C PRO A 100 14.48 -7.91 -0.65
N PRO A 101 14.01 -8.16 0.58
CA PRO A 101 12.63 -8.58 0.81
C PRO A 101 11.64 -7.50 0.39
N ASP A 102 10.53 -7.91 -0.22
CA ASP A 102 9.41 -7.02 -0.53
C ASP A 102 8.67 -6.69 0.78
N LEU A 103 8.93 -5.49 1.32
CA LEU A 103 8.35 -5.04 2.59
C LEU A 103 6.81 -5.04 2.51
N ASN A 104 6.17 -5.53 3.57
CA ASN A 104 4.72 -5.57 3.71
C ASN A 104 4.10 -4.20 4.01
N LEU A 105 4.25 -3.26 3.07
CA LEU A 105 3.76 -1.89 3.21
C LEU A 105 2.32 -1.75 2.66
N PRO A 106 1.51 -0.83 3.22
CA PRO A 106 0.16 -0.50 2.75
C PRO A 106 0.17 0.37 1.47
N SER A 107 1.08 0.06 0.53
CA SER A 107 1.23 0.68 -0.78
C SER A 107 2.15 -0.18 -1.65
N ILE A 108 2.01 -0.09 -2.97
CA ILE A 108 2.88 -0.81 -3.91
C ILE A 108 3.51 0.18 -4.89
N ALA A 109 4.84 0.17 -4.99
CA ALA A 109 5.59 0.98 -5.94
C ALA A 109 6.49 0.08 -6.80
N ILE A 110 6.37 0.17 -8.12
CA ILE A 110 7.18 -0.57 -9.09
C ILE A 110 7.85 0.44 -10.03
N PRO A 111 9.08 0.88 -9.74
CA PRO A 111 9.76 1.93 -10.49
C PRO A 111 10.25 1.48 -11.88
N GLY A 112 10.33 0.16 -12.14
CA GLY A 112 10.86 -0.41 -13.38
C GLY A 112 10.16 -1.69 -13.81
N LEU A 113 8.91 -1.60 -14.26
CA LEU A 113 8.16 -2.74 -14.81
C LEU A 113 8.58 -3.01 -16.27
N LYS A 114 9.42 -4.02 -16.50
CA LYS A 114 9.85 -4.46 -17.84
C LYS A 114 8.86 -5.42 -18.50
N THR A 115 8.51 -6.50 -17.80
CA THR A 115 7.63 -7.57 -18.32
C THR A 115 6.52 -7.90 -17.33
N SER A 116 6.88 -8.52 -16.21
CA SER A 116 5.98 -8.92 -15.14
C SER A 116 6.69 -8.82 -13.81
N VAL A 117 6.01 -8.30 -12.79
CA VAL A 117 6.48 -8.31 -11.40
C VAL A 117 5.34 -8.82 -10.53
N THR A 118 5.65 -9.71 -9.59
CA THR A 118 4.70 -10.18 -8.58
C THR A 118 5.18 -9.72 -7.22
N VAL A 119 4.32 -9.03 -6.50
CA VAL A 119 4.55 -8.60 -5.12
C VAL A 119 3.67 -9.43 -4.19
N VAL A 120 4.15 -9.64 -2.95
CA VAL A 120 3.43 -10.40 -1.94
C VAL A 120 3.07 -9.45 -0.82
N ARG A 121 1.81 -9.50 -0.38
CA ARG A 121 1.36 -8.77 0.79
C ARG A 121 0.68 -9.71 1.75
N THR A 122 0.82 -9.39 3.03
CA THR A 122 0.20 -10.12 4.12
C THR A 122 -0.69 -9.16 4.88
N VAL A 123 -1.92 -9.57 5.14
CA VAL A 123 -2.88 -8.78 5.91
C VAL A 123 -3.30 -9.55 7.14
N THR A 124 -3.44 -8.82 8.23
CA THR A 124 -3.98 -9.31 9.50
C THR A 124 -5.36 -8.71 9.71
N ASN A 125 -6.34 -9.57 9.97
CA ASN A 125 -7.68 -9.16 10.33
C ASN A 125 -7.73 -8.74 11.81
N VAL A 126 -8.05 -7.47 12.03
CA VAL A 126 -8.22 -6.83 13.35
C VAL A 126 -9.68 -6.54 13.66
N GLY A 127 -10.59 -6.78 12.71
CA GLY A 127 -12.03 -6.66 12.88
C GLY A 127 -12.67 -7.98 13.33
N GLN A 128 -13.88 -8.23 12.81
CA GLN A 128 -14.65 -9.43 13.16
C GLN A 128 -13.95 -10.73 12.72
N PRO A 129 -13.94 -11.80 13.53
CA PRO A 129 -13.22 -13.02 13.21
C PRO A 129 -13.66 -13.69 11.92
N ASN A 130 -14.97 -13.73 11.66
CA ASN A 130 -15.56 -14.41 10.51
C ASN A 130 -15.90 -13.38 9.42
N ALA A 131 -14.86 -12.86 8.77
CA ALA A 131 -14.99 -11.85 7.73
C ALA A 131 -14.49 -12.39 6.38
N VAL A 132 -15.18 -12.00 5.30
CA VAL A 132 -14.80 -12.35 3.93
C VAL A 132 -14.57 -11.08 3.15
N TYR A 133 -13.34 -10.89 2.67
CA TYR A 133 -12.95 -9.73 1.89
C TYR A 133 -12.80 -10.11 0.42
N LYS A 134 -13.35 -9.29 -0.48
CA LYS A 134 -13.19 -9.42 -1.94
C LYS A 134 -12.25 -8.33 -2.46
N ALA A 135 -11.38 -8.68 -3.39
CA ALA A 135 -10.47 -7.75 -4.03
C ALA A 135 -11.18 -6.91 -5.10
N PHE A 136 -10.99 -5.60 -5.05
CA PHE A 136 -11.39 -4.62 -6.04
C PHE A 136 -10.14 -3.94 -6.59
N MET A 137 -10.01 -3.95 -7.91
CA MET A 137 -8.78 -3.61 -8.60
C MET A 137 -9.00 -2.44 -9.56
N GLU A 138 -8.21 -1.39 -9.39
CA GLU A 138 -8.10 -0.28 -10.34
C GLU A 138 -6.68 -0.34 -10.93
N PRO A 139 -6.48 -1.04 -12.06
CA PRO A 139 -5.16 -1.21 -12.63
C PRO A 139 -4.60 0.14 -13.14
N PRO A 140 -3.30 0.43 -12.91
CA PRO A 140 -2.66 1.59 -13.51
C PRO A 140 -2.77 1.58 -15.05
N PRO A 141 -2.99 2.73 -15.70
CA PRO A 141 -3.03 2.82 -17.16
C PRO A 141 -1.81 2.15 -17.82
N GLY A 142 -2.06 1.27 -18.81
CA GLY A 142 -0.99 0.56 -19.51
C GLY A 142 -0.46 -0.70 -18.78
N VAL A 143 -1.02 -1.05 -17.63
CA VAL A 143 -0.62 -2.23 -16.83
C VAL A 143 -1.83 -3.15 -16.61
N LYS A 144 -1.64 -4.45 -16.83
CA LYS A 144 -2.59 -5.49 -16.38
C LYS A 144 -2.27 -5.85 -14.94
N MET A 145 -3.29 -5.96 -14.10
CA MET A 145 -3.18 -6.35 -12.70
C MET A 145 -4.01 -7.60 -12.42
N ALA A 146 -3.47 -8.53 -11.64
CA ALA A 146 -4.16 -9.72 -11.16
C ALA A 146 -3.85 -9.95 -9.68
N VAL A 147 -4.83 -10.39 -8.91
CA VAL A 147 -4.70 -10.68 -7.46
C VAL A 147 -5.09 -12.13 -7.21
N GLU A 148 -4.25 -12.83 -6.44
CA GLU A 148 -4.47 -14.24 -6.08
C GLU A 148 -4.14 -14.49 -4.59
N PRO A 149 -5.08 -15.01 -3.78
CA PRO A 149 -6.49 -15.26 -4.12
C PRO A 149 -7.28 -13.95 -4.25
N ALA A 150 -8.37 -13.93 -5.03
CA ALA A 150 -9.25 -12.76 -5.15
C ALA A 150 -10.21 -12.58 -3.96
N VAL A 151 -10.25 -13.57 -3.05
CA VAL A 151 -11.10 -13.58 -1.86
C VAL A 151 -10.27 -14.05 -0.66
N LEU A 152 -10.34 -13.32 0.45
CA LEU A 152 -9.71 -13.67 1.71
C LEU A 152 -10.79 -14.02 2.74
N VAL A 153 -10.74 -15.24 3.27
CA VAL A 153 -11.70 -15.74 4.26
C VAL A 153 -11.01 -15.87 5.61
N PHE A 154 -11.39 -15.03 6.56
CA PHE A 154 -10.83 -15.05 7.91
C PHE A 154 -11.71 -15.84 8.87
N SER A 155 -11.07 -16.39 9.89
CA SER A 155 -11.72 -17.04 11.02
C SER A 155 -10.92 -16.79 12.29
N ASN A 156 -11.44 -17.21 13.45
CA ASN A 156 -10.66 -17.13 14.70
C ASN A 156 -9.32 -17.87 14.63
N ALA A 157 -9.24 -18.98 13.89
CA ALA A 157 -8.01 -19.76 13.71
C ALA A 157 -7.10 -19.19 12.60
N ARG A 158 -7.65 -18.38 11.68
CA ARG A 158 -6.93 -17.82 10.54
C ARG A 158 -7.17 -16.30 10.47
N ARG A 159 -6.37 -15.56 11.23
CA ARG A 159 -6.38 -14.09 11.23
C ARG A 159 -5.40 -13.44 10.28
N VAL A 160 -4.37 -14.17 9.84
CA VAL A 160 -3.33 -13.67 8.94
C VAL A 160 -3.43 -14.40 7.61
N GLN A 161 -3.45 -13.66 6.50
CA GLN A 161 -3.47 -14.23 5.16
C GLN A 161 -2.62 -13.42 4.20
N SER A 162 -1.94 -14.11 3.31
CA SER A 162 -1.13 -13.51 2.25
C SER A 162 -1.83 -13.61 0.90
N PHE A 163 -1.57 -12.64 0.05
CA PHE A 163 -2.01 -12.62 -1.34
C PHE A 163 -0.89 -12.09 -2.23
N LYS A 164 -0.97 -12.45 -3.51
CA LYS A 164 -0.04 -12.03 -4.55
C LYS A 164 -0.73 -11.03 -5.46
N VAL A 165 0.01 -10.01 -5.86
CA VAL A 165 -0.42 -9.07 -6.91
C VAL A 165 0.57 -9.13 -8.04
N THR A 166 0.10 -9.51 -9.22
CA THR A 166 0.92 -9.60 -10.44
C THR A 166 0.60 -8.43 -11.34
N PHE A 167 1.65 -7.69 -11.72
CA PHE A 167 1.60 -6.58 -12.66
C PHE A 167 2.26 -7.00 -13.96
N ARG A 168 1.62 -6.76 -15.09
CA ARG A 168 2.15 -7.04 -16.43
C ARG A 168 2.04 -5.82 -17.31
N ALA A 169 3.15 -5.41 -17.91
CA ALA A 169 3.15 -4.32 -18.88
C ALA A 169 2.35 -4.75 -20.13
N THR A 170 1.40 -3.91 -20.57
CA THR A 170 0.62 -4.21 -21.79
C THR A 170 1.31 -3.71 -23.06
N ARG A 171 2.21 -2.73 -22.92
CA ARG A 171 2.99 -2.14 -24.00
C ARG A 171 4.42 -1.95 -23.51
N ARG A 172 5.40 -2.14 -24.40
CA ARG A 172 6.79 -1.78 -24.16
C ARG A 172 6.98 -0.31 -24.54
N ILE A 173 6.69 0.58 -23.61
CA ILE A 173 6.91 2.02 -23.76
C ILE A 173 7.74 2.52 -22.58
N GLN A 174 8.63 3.48 -22.83
CA GLN A 174 9.23 4.23 -21.74
C GLN A 174 8.17 5.19 -21.18
N GLY A 175 7.64 4.89 -20.00
CA GLY A 175 6.54 5.64 -19.40
C GLY A 175 6.96 6.49 -18.21
N SER A 176 6.12 7.48 -17.87
CA SER A 176 6.08 8.06 -16.54
C SER A 176 5.41 7.11 -15.55
N TYR A 177 5.37 7.49 -14.26
CA TYR A 177 4.55 6.78 -13.31
C TYR A 177 3.07 6.88 -13.69
N THR A 178 2.40 5.75 -13.53
CA THR A 178 0.95 5.58 -13.68
C THR A 178 0.41 5.02 -12.38
N PHE A 179 -0.82 5.36 -12.05
CA PHE A 179 -1.37 5.12 -10.72
C PHE A 179 -2.65 4.30 -10.79
N GLY A 180 -2.86 3.52 -9.74
CA GLY A 180 -4.03 2.67 -9.55
C GLY A 180 -4.26 2.39 -8.08
N SER A 181 -5.12 1.44 -7.78
CA SER A 181 -5.39 1.01 -6.41
C SER A 181 -5.83 -0.44 -6.31
N LEU A 182 -5.62 -1.01 -5.13
CA LEU A 182 -6.20 -2.28 -4.73
C LEU A 182 -6.98 -2.04 -3.45
N ALA A 183 -8.24 -2.49 -3.40
CA ALA A 183 -9.06 -2.42 -2.22
C ALA A 183 -9.62 -3.78 -1.83
N TRP A 184 -9.68 -4.05 -0.53
CA TRP A 184 -10.40 -5.18 0.03
C TRP A 184 -11.69 -4.68 0.67
N HIS A 185 -12.83 -5.25 0.25
CA HIS A 185 -14.14 -4.88 0.78
C HIS A 185 -14.83 -6.09 1.40
N ASP A 186 -15.36 -5.94 2.61
CA ASP A 186 -16.05 -7.00 3.35
C ASP A 186 -17.55 -7.13 3.02
N GLY A 187 -18.07 -6.23 2.19
CA GLY A 187 -19.51 -6.14 1.90
C GLY A 187 -20.29 -5.25 2.87
N GLY A 188 -19.61 -4.71 3.90
CA GLY A 188 -20.17 -3.85 4.93
C GLY A 188 -19.44 -2.51 5.00
N ALA A 189 -18.84 -2.22 6.15
CA ALA A 189 -18.26 -0.91 6.45
C ALA A 189 -16.76 -0.80 6.09
N HIS A 190 -16.06 -1.92 5.91
CA HIS A 190 -14.61 -1.93 5.73
C HIS A 190 -14.24 -1.91 4.24
N LEU A 191 -13.52 -0.85 3.86
CA LEU A 191 -12.87 -0.70 2.56
C LEU A 191 -11.38 -0.42 2.81
N VAL A 192 -10.55 -1.43 2.65
CA VAL A 192 -9.11 -1.39 2.94
C VAL A 192 -8.37 -1.14 1.63
N ARG A 193 -8.03 0.12 1.35
CA ARG A 193 -7.48 0.54 0.06
C ARG A 193 -5.99 0.87 0.14
N ILE A 194 -5.18 0.35 -0.78
CA ILE A 194 -3.77 0.72 -0.93
C ILE A 194 -3.53 1.38 -2.30
N PRO A 195 -2.72 2.46 -2.36
CA PRO A 195 -2.33 3.08 -3.62
C PRO A 195 -1.24 2.25 -4.32
N ILE A 196 -1.26 2.31 -5.65
CA ILE A 196 -0.31 1.63 -6.52
C ILE A 196 0.33 2.67 -7.46
N ALA A 197 1.65 2.65 -7.57
CA ALA A 197 2.41 3.46 -8.52
C ALA A 197 3.32 2.55 -9.36
N VAL A 198 3.17 2.57 -10.69
CA VAL A 198 3.94 1.74 -11.60
C VAL A 198 4.52 2.59 -12.71
N ARG A 199 5.81 2.39 -12.99
CA ARG A 199 6.50 2.97 -14.14
C ARG A 199 6.96 1.83 -15.04
N VAL A 200 6.46 1.80 -16.27
CA VAL A 200 6.90 0.86 -17.30
C VAL A 200 8.19 1.38 -17.92
N VAL A 201 9.19 0.50 -18.05
CA VAL A 201 10.51 0.86 -18.59
C VAL A 201 10.95 -0.14 -19.66
N ILE A 202 11.62 0.37 -20.70
CA ILE A 202 12.34 -0.45 -21.70
C ILE A 202 13.82 -0.49 -21.33
N GLU A 203 14.40 0.66 -20.96
CA GLU A 203 15.79 0.81 -20.53
C GLU A 203 15.86 1.55 -19.17
N GLU A 204 16.82 1.15 -18.34
CA GLU A 204 17.16 1.84 -17.10
C GLU A 204 18.02 3.06 -17.45
N LEU A 205 17.37 4.18 -17.74
CA LEU A 205 18.06 5.47 -17.81
C LEU A 205 18.40 5.89 -16.37
N TYR A 206 19.57 5.50 -15.90
CA TYR A 206 20.21 6.21 -14.80
C TYR A 206 20.67 7.55 -15.38
N SER A 207 20.13 8.64 -14.85
CA SER A 207 20.82 9.91 -14.97
C SER A 207 22.09 9.78 -14.14
N ASP A 208 23.22 9.55 -14.80
CA ASP A 208 24.55 9.74 -14.22
C ASP A 208 24.67 11.22 -13.84
N ALA A 209 24.13 11.58 -12.68
CA ALA A 209 24.46 12.82 -12.02
C ALA A 209 25.87 12.63 -11.45
N SER A 210 26.85 12.82 -12.33
CA SER A 210 28.24 13.09 -11.98
C SER A 210 28.40 14.51 -11.42
#